data_AF-A0A914NPT7-F1
#
_entry.id   AF-A0A914NPT7-F1
#
_cell.length_a   1.000
_cell.length_b   1.000
_cell.length_c   1.000
_cell.angle_alpha   90.00
_cell.angle_beta   90.00
_cell.angle_gamma   90.00
#
_symmetry.space_group_name_H-M   'P 1'
#
loop_
_entity.id
_entity.type
_entity.pdbx_description
1 polymer ?
#
loop_
_entity_poly.entity_id
_entity_poly.type
_entity_poly.pdbx_seq_one_letter_code
_entity_poly.pdbx_strand_id
1 'polypeptide(L)'
;MNTGLFQMPDTVAFACEAMRYKFLMADKYKPKEKFKGHITLIRAEQGAAREEDVGKDYGISQVSESSNVYLVSGDHDSIVQGRKHVDTAAIINAVILDQPIPDPLPSVSSSKEQRGTRKSANK
;
A
#
# COMPACT_ATOMS: atom_id res chain seq x y z
N MET A 1 32.13 10.39 10.82
CA MET A 1 31.12 9.85 9.88
C MET A 1 29.84 9.63 10.68
N ASN A 2 28.82 10.48 10.51
CA ASN A 2 27.50 10.26 11.12
C ASN A 2 26.71 9.30 10.22
N THR A 3 26.82 8.01 10.47
CA THR A 3 26.11 6.97 9.72
C THR A 3 24.66 6.85 10.17
N GLY A 4 23.78 7.75 9.70
CA GLY A 4 22.33 7.54 9.69
C GLY A 4 21.64 7.27 11.04
N LEU A 5 20.36 6.89 10.96
CA LEU A 5 19.41 6.75 12.08
C LEU A 5 19.83 5.71 13.15
N PHE A 6 20.79 4.83 12.85
CA PHE A 6 21.19 3.71 13.70
C PHE A 6 22.59 3.93 14.25
N GLN A 7 22.68 4.13 15.56
CA GLN A 7 23.93 4.51 16.23
C GLN A 7 24.68 3.33 16.86
N MET A 8 24.03 2.18 17.03
CA MET A 8 24.62 1.01 17.70
C MET A 8 25.01 -0.07 16.69
N PRO A 9 26.27 -0.57 16.70
CA PRO A 9 26.74 -1.63 15.80
C PRO A 9 25.85 -2.89 15.81
N ASP A 10 25.39 -3.30 17.00
CA ASP A 10 24.55 -4.49 17.16
C ASP A 10 23.19 -4.32 16.48
N THR A 11 22.62 -3.11 16.48
CA THR A 11 21.36 -2.83 15.77
C THR A 11 21.53 -2.97 14.26
N VAL A 12 22.67 -2.51 13.72
CA VAL A 12 22.97 -2.65 12.29
C VAL A 12 23.19 -4.12 11.93
N ALA A 13 23.96 -4.86 12.73
CA ALA A 13 24.19 -6.29 12.54
C ALA A 13 22.88 -7.08 12.54
N PHE A 14 22.02 -6.81 13.53
CA PHE A 14 20.69 -7.41 13.61
C PHE A 14 19.83 -7.07 12.39
N ALA A 15 19.79 -5.80 11.97
CA ALA A 15 18.99 -5.38 10.82
C ALA A 15 19.44 -6.08 9.53
N CYS A 16 20.75 -6.20 9.31
CA CYS A 16 21.32 -6.91 8.16
C CYS A 16 20.96 -8.40 8.19
N GLU A 17 21.11 -9.06 9.35
CA GLU A 17 20.78 -10.47 9.50
C GLU A 17 19.27 -10.74 9.32
N ALA A 18 18.43 -9.92 9.96
CA ALA A 18 16.98 -10.01 9.83
C ALA A 18 16.54 -9.81 8.37
N MET A 19 17.12 -8.84 7.66
CA MET A 19 16.80 -8.60 6.26
C MET A 19 17.20 -9.78 5.37
N ARG A 20 18.38 -10.38 5.62
CA ARG A 20 18.82 -11.60 4.93
C ARG A 20 17.81 -12.74 5.10
N TYR A 21 17.39 -13.00 6.33
CA TYR A 21 16.43 -14.08 6.58
C TYR A 21 15.05 -13.78 5.99
N LYS A 22 14.57 -12.53 6.03
CA LYS A 22 13.32 -12.15 5.37
C LYS A 22 13.32 -12.51 3.89
N PHE A 23 14.40 -12.21 3.16
CA PHE A 23 14.52 -12.59 1.75
C PHE A 23 14.58 -14.11 1.55
N LEU A 24 15.36 -14.83 2.35
CA LEU A 24 15.43 -16.30 2.26
C LEU A 24 14.08 -16.98 2.51
N MET A 25 13.30 -16.46 3.45
CA MET A 25 11.96 -16.98 3.73
C MET A 25 10.97 -16.62 2.62
N ALA A 26 11.00 -15.40 2.12
CA ALA A 26 10.13 -14.97 1.02
C ALA A 26 10.38 -15.75 -0.27
N ASP A 27 11.65 -16.01 -0.62
CA ASP A 27 12.04 -16.80 -1.81
C ASP A 27 11.56 -18.27 -1.72
N LYS A 28 11.61 -18.85 -0.52
CA LYS A 28 11.22 -20.25 -0.29
C LYS A 28 9.73 -20.45 -0.03
N TYR A 29 8.98 -19.39 0.27
CA TYR A 29 7.57 -19.50 0.64
C TYR A 29 6.72 -19.89 -0.56
N LYS A 30 6.08 -21.07 -0.48
CA LYS A 30 5.11 -21.56 -1.44
C LYS A 30 3.90 -22.11 -0.68
N PRO A 31 2.71 -21.50 -0.80
CA PRO A 31 1.49 -22.02 -0.19
C PRO A 31 1.26 -23.47 -0.61
N LYS A 32 0.97 -24.36 0.35
CA LYS A 32 0.69 -25.78 0.06
C LYS A 32 -0.71 -26.01 -0.47
N GLU A 33 -1.62 -25.10 -0.15
CA GLU A 33 -3.03 -25.13 -0.55
C GLU A 33 -3.50 -23.71 -0.88
N LYS A 34 -4.59 -23.61 -1.62
CA LYS A 34 -5.24 -22.32 -1.88
C LYS A 34 -5.91 -21.79 -0.62
N PHE A 35 -5.82 -20.49 -0.41
CA PHE A 35 -6.56 -19.81 0.63
C PHE A 35 -8.05 -19.81 0.29
N LYS A 36 -8.88 -20.26 1.24
CA LYS A 36 -10.34 -20.39 1.06
C LYS A 36 -11.12 -19.16 1.55
N GLY A 37 -10.46 -18.21 2.18
CA GLY A 37 -11.08 -16.96 2.62
C GLY A 37 -11.11 -15.91 1.52
N HIS A 38 -11.75 -14.77 1.83
CA HIS A 38 -11.75 -13.61 0.96
C HIS A 38 -10.50 -12.75 1.18
N ILE A 39 -9.84 -12.34 0.11
CA ILE A 39 -8.68 -11.44 0.16
C ILE A 39 -9.08 -10.07 -0.37
N THR A 40 -8.80 -9.03 0.42
CA THR A 40 -8.86 -7.65 -0.07
C THR A 40 -7.45 -7.14 -0.33
N LEU A 41 -7.14 -6.87 -1.60
CA LEU A 41 -5.89 -6.21 -2.01
C LEU A 41 -6.14 -4.72 -2.22
N ILE A 42 -5.37 -3.89 -1.51
CA ILE A 42 -5.28 -2.46 -1.80
C ILE A 42 -3.97 -2.23 -2.54
N ARG A 43 -4.05 -1.84 -3.80
CA ARG A 43 -2.93 -1.68 -4.71
C ARG A 43 -2.65 -0.20 -4.98
N ALA A 44 -1.38 0.18 -4.97
CA ALA A 44 -0.93 1.47 -5.46
C ALA A 44 -1.03 1.54 -6.99
N GLU A 45 -1.51 2.66 -7.52
CA GLU A 45 -1.58 2.93 -8.96
C GLU A 45 -0.19 2.86 -9.61
N GLN A 46 0.81 3.47 -8.95
CA GLN A 46 2.22 3.37 -9.31
C GLN A 46 2.81 2.16 -8.58
N GLY A 47 2.66 0.98 -9.19
CA GLY A 47 3.20 -0.26 -8.64
C GLY A 47 4.73 -0.24 -8.55
N ALA A 48 5.28 -0.84 -7.48
CA ALA A 48 6.72 -1.06 -7.35
C ALA A 48 7.25 -2.15 -8.31
N ALA A 49 6.40 -3.10 -8.69
CA ALA A 49 6.63 -4.09 -9.73
C ALA A 49 5.83 -3.74 -10.98
N ARG A 50 6.35 -4.06 -12.16
CA ARG A 50 5.61 -3.85 -13.41
C ARG A 50 4.38 -4.76 -13.40
N GLU A 51 3.25 -4.24 -13.87
CA GLU A 51 2.01 -5.02 -13.98
C GLU A 51 2.20 -6.27 -14.85
N GLU A 52 3.14 -6.23 -15.79
CA GLU A 52 3.54 -7.35 -16.64
C GLU A 52 4.17 -8.51 -15.85
N ASP A 53 4.85 -8.22 -14.74
CA ASP A 53 5.59 -9.22 -13.96
C ASP A 53 4.70 -9.92 -12.91
N VAL A 54 3.71 -9.21 -12.36
CA VAL A 54 2.91 -9.68 -11.21
C VAL A 54 1.40 -9.66 -11.45
N GLY A 55 0.94 -9.18 -12.60
CA GLY A 55 -0.48 -9.07 -12.93
C GLY A 55 -1.22 -8.00 -12.13
N LYS A 56 -2.54 -7.90 -12.37
CA LYS A 56 -3.38 -6.84 -11.78
C LYS A 56 -3.65 -7.01 -10.29
N ASP A 57 -3.59 -8.25 -9.82
CA ASP A 57 -3.94 -8.72 -8.47
C ASP A 57 -2.71 -9.25 -7.71
N TYR A 58 -1.49 -8.98 -8.20
CA TYR A 58 -0.24 -9.47 -7.61
C TYR A 58 -0.17 -11.00 -7.47
N GLY A 59 -0.82 -11.73 -8.38
CA GLY A 59 -0.81 -13.20 -8.40
C GLY A 59 -1.75 -13.85 -7.37
N ILE A 60 -2.62 -13.07 -6.70
CA ILE A 60 -3.56 -13.60 -5.70
C ILE A 60 -4.49 -14.67 -6.31
N SER A 61 -4.95 -14.49 -7.54
CA SER A 61 -5.78 -15.47 -8.27
C SER A 61 -5.12 -16.86 -8.42
N GLN A 62 -3.79 -16.95 -8.32
CA GLN A 62 -3.08 -18.23 -8.37
C GLN A 62 -3.18 -18.99 -7.05
N VAL A 63 -3.37 -18.26 -5.94
CA VAL A 63 -3.30 -18.80 -4.56
C VAL A 63 -4.61 -18.64 -3.77
N SER A 64 -5.62 -17.99 -4.33
CA SER A 64 -6.96 -17.82 -3.74
C SER A 64 -8.03 -17.81 -4.84
N GLU A 65 -9.26 -18.18 -4.48
CA GLU A 65 -10.41 -18.17 -5.39
C GLU A 65 -11.28 -16.90 -5.24
N SER A 66 -11.17 -16.22 -4.09
CA SER A 66 -11.98 -15.03 -3.78
C SER A 66 -11.09 -13.86 -3.42
N SER A 67 -11.13 -12.81 -4.24
CA SER A 67 -10.41 -11.58 -3.97
C SER A 67 -11.03 -10.35 -4.61
N ASN A 68 -10.94 -9.21 -3.92
CA ASN A 68 -11.24 -7.89 -4.45
C ASN A 68 -9.97 -7.03 -4.49
N VAL A 69 -9.82 -6.24 -5.56
CA VAL A 69 -8.68 -5.34 -5.74
C VAL A 69 -9.18 -3.89 -5.79
N TYR A 70 -8.66 -3.04 -4.91
CA TYR A 70 -8.95 -1.61 -4.88
C TYR A 70 -7.68 -0.82 -5.21
N LEU A 71 -7.78 0.17 -6.11
CA LEU A 71 -6.65 1.03 -6.47
C LEU A 71 -6.67 2.32 -5.64
N VAL A 72 -5.49 2.70 -5.15
CA VAL A 72 -5.24 3.99 -4.50
C VAL A 72 -4.14 4.71 -5.26
N SER A 73 -4.34 6.00 -5.50
CA SER A 73 -3.35 6.81 -6.21
C SER A 73 -2.04 6.92 -5.43
N GLY A 74 -0.91 6.96 -6.12
CA GLY A 74 0.42 7.01 -5.50
C GLY A 74 1.21 5.71 -5.71
N ASP A 75 2.31 5.60 -4.99
CA ASP A 75 3.28 4.49 -5.02
C ASP A 75 3.20 3.62 -3.75
N HIS A 76 4.03 2.58 -3.68
CA HIS A 76 4.05 1.60 -2.58
C HIS A 76 4.17 2.25 -1.19
N ASP A 77 4.92 3.35 -1.07
CA ASP A 77 5.16 4.03 0.21
C ASP A 77 4.06 5.07 0.51
N SER A 78 3.68 5.85 -0.49
CA SER A 78 2.75 6.97 -0.29
C SER A 78 1.31 6.53 -0.03
N ILE A 79 0.88 5.32 -0.44
CA ILE A 79 -0.47 4.83 -0.12
C ILE A 79 -0.67 4.50 1.38
N VAL A 80 0.42 4.32 2.14
CA VAL A 80 0.38 4.04 3.59
C VAL A 80 0.99 5.17 4.44
N GLN A 81 1.51 6.22 3.80
CA GLN A 81 2.14 7.35 4.47
C GLN A 81 1.59 8.71 3.97
N GLY A 82 2.06 9.80 4.57
CA GLY A 82 1.77 11.15 4.10
C GLY A 82 0.28 11.49 4.15
N ARG A 83 -0.27 12.09 3.09
CA ARG A 83 -1.69 12.48 3.03
C ARG A 83 -2.60 11.43 2.40
N LYS A 84 -2.06 10.45 1.68
CA LYS A 84 -2.86 9.49 0.91
C LYS A 84 -3.29 8.25 1.71
N HIS A 85 -2.68 8.01 2.87
CA HIS A 85 -3.09 6.94 3.79
C HIS A 85 -4.59 6.98 4.17
N VAL A 86 -5.21 8.16 4.12
CA VAL A 86 -6.64 8.35 4.41
C VAL A 86 -7.55 7.59 3.44
N ASP A 87 -7.12 7.42 2.18
CA ASP A 87 -7.88 6.69 1.17
C ASP A 87 -7.83 5.19 1.45
N THR A 88 -6.63 4.68 1.75
CA THR A 88 -6.41 3.29 2.18
C THR A 88 -7.24 2.98 3.43
N ALA A 89 -7.22 3.86 4.43
CA ALA A 89 -8.00 3.70 5.65
C ALA A 89 -9.51 3.74 5.38
N ALA A 90 -9.98 4.60 4.48
CA ALA A 90 -11.38 4.67 4.09
C ALA A 90 -11.86 3.37 3.42
N ILE A 91 -11.04 2.78 2.55
CA ILE A 91 -11.33 1.48 1.93
C ILE A 91 -11.40 0.39 3.00
N ILE A 92 -10.42 0.33 3.91
CA ILE A 92 -10.39 -0.67 5.00
C ILE A 92 -11.66 -0.56 5.85
N ASN A 93 -12.04 0.66 6.26
CA ASN A 93 -13.24 0.88 7.06
C ASN A 93 -14.51 0.44 6.33
N ALA A 94 -14.65 0.79 5.05
CA ALA A 94 -15.80 0.40 4.26
C ALA A 94 -15.90 -1.12 4.10
N VAL A 95 -14.78 -1.81 3.84
CA VAL A 95 -14.74 -3.29 3.73
C VAL A 95 -15.08 -3.97 5.05
N ILE A 96 -14.54 -3.49 6.18
CA ILE A 96 -14.81 -4.07 7.50
C ILE A 96 -16.28 -3.86 7.93
N LEU A 97 -16.85 -2.70 7.59
CA LEU A 97 -18.23 -2.33 7.95
C LEU A 97 -19.28 -2.74 6.90
N ASP A 98 -18.86 -3.44 5.84
CA ASP A 98 -19.69 -3.82 4.69
C ASP A 98 -20.47 -2.63 4.10
N GLN A 99 -19.76 -1.51 3.92
CA GLN A 99 -20.27 -0.27 3.35
C GLN A 99 -19.74 -0.03 1.94
N PRO A 100 -20.44 0.75 1.11
CA PRO A 100 -19.90 1.20 -0.17
C PRO A 100 -18.57 1.93 0.01
N ILE A 101 -17.59 1.66 -0.87
CA ILE A 101 -16.34 2.41 -0.91
C ILE A 101 -16.66 3.87 -1.27
N PRO A 102 -16.10 4.88 -0.56
CA PRO A 102 -16.31 6.28 -0.90
C PRO A 102 -15.81 6.63 -2.31
N ASP A 103 -16.66 7.29 -3.09
CA ASP A 103 -16.33 7.80 -4.43
C ASP A 103 -16.78 9.28 -4.58
N PRO A 104 -15.86 10.24 -4.76
CA PRO A 104 -14.41 10.06 -4.85
C PRO A 104 -13.77 9.78 -3.47
N LEU A 105 -12.60 9.15 -3.48
CA LEU A 105 -11.83 8.90 -2.28
C LEU A 105 -11.45 10.23 -1.54
N PRO A 106 -11.30 10.21 -0.20
CA PRO A 106 -11.16 11.42 0.62
C PRO A 106 -10.01 12.38 0.23
N SER A 107 -8.89 11.87 -0.26
CA SER A 107 -7.76 12.72 -0.68
C SER A 107 -8.07 13.53 -1.94
N VAL A 108 -9.02 13.07 -2.76
CA VAL A 108 -9.46 13.71 -4.01
C VAL A 108 -10.53 14.77 -3.73
N SER A 109 -11.41 14.54 -2.75
CA SER A 109 -12.42 15.54 -2.37
C SER A 109 -11.79 16.79 -1.74
N SER A 110 -10.84 16.59 -0.83
CA SER A 110 -10.15 17.66 -0.09
C SER A 110 -9.21 18.52 -0.94
N SER A 111 -8.76 18.03 -2.10
CA SER A 111 -7.90 18.79 -3.02
C SER A 111 -8.66 19.75 -3.95
N LYS A 112 -9.96 19.54 -4.17
CA LYS A 112 -10.82 20.52 -4.87
C LYS A 112 -11.11 21.76 -4.01
N GLU A 113 -11.29 21.59 -2.72
CA GLU A 113 -11.66 22.67 -1.80
C GLU A 113 -10.51 23.68 -1.59
N GLN A 114 -9.25 23.20 -1.59
CA GLN A 114 -8.07 24.07 -1.48
C GLN A 114 -7.74 24.86 -2.76
N ARG A 115 -8.22 24.46 -3.94
CA ARG A 115 -8.06 25.25 -5.17
C ARG A 115 -9.04 26.43 -5.27
N GLY A 116 -10.14 26.41 -4.52
CA GLY A 116 -11.17 27.45 -4.52
C GLY A 116 -10.77 28.76 -3.82
N THR A 117 -9.74 28.75 -2.96
CA THR A 117 -9.38 29.89 -2.10
C THR A 117 -8.20 30.73 -2.61
N ARG A 118 -7.62 30.42 -3.78
CA ARG A 118 -6.45 31.16 -4.35
C ARG A 118 -6.78 32.12 -5.49
N LYS A 119 -7.99 32.66 -5.56
CA LYS A 119 -8.29 33.83 -6.43
C LYS A 119 -8.97 34.93 -5.61
N SER A 120 -8.18 35.88 -5.13
CA SER A 120 -8.44 37.34 -5.15
C SER A 120 -7.61 38.02 -4.05
N ALA A 121 -6.35 38.35 -4.35
CA ALA A 121 -5.58 39.33 -3.60
C ALA A 121 -4.45 39.85 -4.51
N ASN A 122 -4.84 40.59 -5.55
CA ASN A 122 -3.98 41.59 -6.16
C ASN A 122 -4.88 42.78 -6.48
N LYS A 123 -4.84 43.78 -5.60
CA LYS A 123 -5.31 45.13 -5.85
C LYS A 123 -4.19 46.07 -5.42
#